data_AF-A0A3Q2YX28-F1
#
_entry.id   AF-A0A3Q2YX28-F1
#
_cell.length_a   1.000
_cell.length_b   1.000
_cell.length_c   1.000
_cell.angle_alpha   90.00
_cell.angle_beta   90.00
_cell.angle_gamma   90.00
#
_symmetry.space_group_name_H-M   'P 1'
#
loop_
_entity.id
_entity.type
_entity.pdbx_description
1 polymer ?
#
loop_
_entity_poly.entity_id
_entity_poly.type
_entity_poly.pdbx_seq_one_letter_code
_entity_poly.pdbx_strand_id
1 'polypeptide(L)'
;MLYQLTSIKPLTYSKNCTMPAAYTTEQVAEMRGSLLYSGLVDPAKWVGLQKTDDLLGYIRHNLLILALLAFEVTIYRHQLYFRLRNKLSPPAARIIFHDVTRQHLDVGIICFIKYFINYFFYKFGLETCLLLGVNVIGQRMDFYAMLHAFALITVMYRRRRKAIAEIWPKYCCFLACMLTFQYFVCIGIPPAACKDYPWRFPSSTTDSNVVKWLYVPDFLSRPNPSFLIYDFMLLLCASMQRQVFDDENKAAVRIMAGDNVEICRDLDASSFSVHNPVPDFIHCRSYLDMLKVIMFSYLFWFVLTIIFITGTTRISVFCMGYLVACFYFLLFGGELLLKPIKKILHYWDFLIAYNIFVITMKNILSIRACGYINSLIPNKCWLIQLFSLACTIKDYNINTNQEHLSGHHLGQHLLCLPAAAAACLHELLLPARGGRHQGLTDSRLQVGVAPPRRGHKAGWRTHFSCVCCVPGGRSFSRPLS
;
A
#
# COMPACT_ATOMS: atom_id res chain seq x y z
N MET A 1 -21.23 27.73 4.71
CA MET A 1 -22.01 28.55 5.67
C MET A 1 -23.10 29.34 4.95
N LEU A 2 -22.77 30.21 4.00
CA LEU A 2 -23.77 31.00 3.25
C LEU A 2 -24.88 30.16 2.57
N TYR A 3 -24.54 28.98 2.02
CA TYR A 3 -25.49 28.09 1.35
C TYR A 3 -26.61 27.53 2.28
N GLN A 4 -26.47 27.66 3.60
CA GLN A 4 -27.48 27.18 4.55
C GLN A 4 -28.64 28.16 4.77
N LEU A 5 -28.57 29.37 4.22
CA LEU A 5 -29.63 30.37 4.37
C LEU A 5 -30.99 29.83 3.87
N THR A 6 -32.06 30.25 4.55
CA THR A 6 -33.44 29.84 4.22
C THR A 6 -33.89 30.40 2.86
N SER A 7 -33.28 31.49 2.40
CA SER A 7 -33.52 32.08 1.08
C SER A 7 -33.11 31.15 -0.07
N ILE A 8 -32.14 30.25 0.16
CA ILE A 8 -31.65 29.32 -0.87
C ILE A 8 -32.49 28.04 -0.82
N LYS A 9 -33.26 27.81 -1.89
CA LYS A 9 -34.13 26.64 -2.08
C LYS A 9 -33.58 25.75 -3.21
N PRO A 10 -32.90 24.62 -2.92
CA PRO A 10 -32.31 23.75 -3.94
C PRO A 10 -33.27 23.26 -5.02
N LEU A 11 -34.54 23.06 -4.64
CA LEU A 11 -35.59 22.58 -5.54
C LEU A 11 -35.87 23.51 -6.74
N THR A 12 -35.55 24.81 -6.65
CA THR A 12 -35.85 25.77 -7.74
C THR A 12 -34.89 25.66 -8.92
N TYR A 13 -33.67 25.16 -8.70
CA TYR A 13 -32.64 25.02 -9.75
C TYR A 13 -32.16 23.59 -9.95
N SER A 14 -32.69 22.64 -9.18
CA SER A 14 -32.44 21.21 -9.40
C SER A 14 -33.08 20.75 -10.71
N LYS A 15 -32.40 19.87 -11.43
CA LYS A 15 -32.89 19.32 -12.70
C LYS A 15 -33.20 17.84 -12.55
N ASN A 16 -34.29 17.40 -13.17
CA ASN A 16 -34.61 15.98 -13.32
C ASN A 16 -34.11 15.52 -14.70
N CYS A 17 -33.18 14.57 -14.72
CA CYS A 17 -32.65 14.03 -15.97
C CYS A 17 -33.47 12.82 -16.39
N THR A 18 -34.03 12.84 -17.60
CA THR A 18 -34.79 11.72 -18.16
C THR A 18 -33.88 10.70 -18.83
N MET A 19 -34.22 9.42 -18.71
CA MET A 19 -33.50 8.35 -19.39
C MET A 19 -33.77 8.39 -20.90
N PRO A 20 -32.75 8.16 -21.76
CA PRO A 20 -32.92 7.90 -23.19
C PRO A 20 -33.89 6.75 -23.48
N ALA A 21 -34.77 6.94 -24.46
CA ALA A 21 -35.76 5.93 -24.87
C ALA A 21 -35.14 4.70 -25.57
N ALA A 22 -33.89 4.80 -26.01
CA ALA A 22 -33.19 3.74 -26.73
C ALA A 22 -32.53 2.68 -25.82
N TYR A 23 -32.62 2.82 -24.49
CA TYR A 23 -32.09 1.82 -23.57
C TYR A 23 -32.92 0.53 -23.56
N THR A 24 -32.25 -0.62 -23.45
CA THR A 24 -32.90 -1.91 -23.24
C THR A 24 -33.47 -2.02 -21.82
N THR A 25 -34.38 -2.96 -21.59
CA THR A 25 -34.99 -3.19 -20.26
C THR A 25 -33.95 -3.49 -19.17
N GLU A 26 -32.89 -4.23 -19.52
CA GLU A 26 -31.77 -4.54 -18.62
C GLU A 26 -30.94 -3.29 -18.30
N GLN A 27 -30.61 -2.47 -19.30
CA GLN A 27 -29.89 -1.20 -19.11
C GLN A 27 -30.69 -0.21 -18.26
N VAL A 28 -32.00 -0.14 -18.44
CA VAL A 28 -32.89 0.70 -17.60
C VAL A 28 -32.85 0.26 -16.14
N ALA A 29 -32.86 -1.05 -15.88
CA ALA A 29 -32.78 -1.59 -14.53
C ALA A 29 -31.44 -1.24 -13.86
N GLU A 30 -30.32 -1.37 -14.59
CA GLU A 30 -28.98 -1.04 -14.09
C GLU A 30 -28.81 0.47 -13.84
N MET A 31 -29.23 1.30 -14.81
CA MET A 31 -29.03 2.75 -14.79
C MET A 31 -29.96 3.48 -13.82
N ARG A 32 -31.04 2.84 -13.35
CA ARG A 32 -31.92 3.41 -12.30
C ARG A 32 -31.16 3.69 -10.99
N GLY A 33 -30.11 2.91 -10.71
CA GLY A 33 -29.23 3.13 -9.56
C GLY A 33 -28.19 4.24 -9.74
N SER A 34 -28.05 4.81 -10.94
CA SER A 34 -27.05 5.84 -11.21
C SER A 34 -27.39 7.19 -10.56
N LEU A 35 -26.37 8.03 -10.34
CA LEU A 35 -26.57 9.38 -9.80
C LEU A 35 -27.46 10.26 -10.68
N LEU A 36 -27.44 10.07 -12.01
CA LEU A 36 -28.20 10.91 -12.95
C LEU A 36 -29.70 10.62 -12.91
N TYR A 37 -30.08 9.35 -12.77
CA TYR A 37 -31.47 8.91 -12.96
C TYR A 37 -32.18 8.49 -11.67
N SER A 38 -31.49 8.47 -10.53
CA SER A 38 -32.09 8.11 -9.23
C SER A 38 -32.96 9.22 -8.62
N GLY A 39 -32.76 10.48 -9.02
CA GLY A 39 -33.55 11.60 -8.49
C GLY A 39 -33.12 12.98 -9.01
N LEU A 40 -33.58 14.02 -8.32
CA LEU A 40 -33.25 15.42 -8.63
C LEU A 40 -31.76 15.69 -8.47
N VAL A 41 -31.14 16.20 -9.53
CA VAL A 41 -29.73 16.56 -9.56
C VAL A 41 -29.57 18.03 -9.19
N ASP A 42 -28.89 18.26 -8.07
CA ASP A 42 -28.52 19.59 -7.60
C ASP A 42 -27.14 19.98 -8.20
N PRO A 43 -27.03 21.04 -9.03
CA PRO A 43 -25.76 21.50 -9.59
C PRO A 43 -24.74 21.93 -8.52
N ALA A 44 -25.21 22.44 -7.37
CA ALA A 44 -24.34 22.96 -6.33
C ALA A 44 -23.57 21.83 -5.61
N LYS A 45 -24.13 20.61 -5.55
CA LYS A 45 -23.47 19.44 -4.95
C LYS A 45 -22.16 19.09 -5.65
N TRP A 46 -22.09 19.25 -6.97
CA TRP A 46 -20.86 18.99 -7.74
C TRP A 46 -19.75 19.99 -7.39
N VAL A 47 -20.11 21.24 -7.09
CA VAL A 47 -19.17 22.28 -6.61
C VAL A 47 -18.74 22.02 -5.16
N GLY A 48 -19.41 21.12 -4.44
CA GLY A 48 -19.15 20.83 -3.02
C GLY A 48 -20.00 21.65 -2.05
N LEU A 49 -21.16 22.14 -2.50
CA LEU A 49 -22.14 22.82 -1.65
C LEU A 49 -23.31 21.89 -1.37
N GLN A 50 -23.52 21.56 -0.10
CA GLN A 50 -24.65 20.75 0.35
C GLN A 50 -25.38 21.43 1.51
N LYS A 51 -26.71 21.43 1.46
CA LYS A 51 -27.56 21.87 2.56
C LYS A 51 -27.67 20.73 3.58
N THR A 52 -27.38 21.01 4.85
CA THR A 52 -27.28 20.00 5.92
C THR A 52 -27.73 20.61 7.24
N ASP A 53 -28.45 19.84 8.06
CA ASP A 53 -28.94 20.32 9.36
C ASP A 53 -27.80 20.45 10.39
N ASP A 54 -26.84 19.51 10.39
CA ASP A 54 -25.63 19.60 11.20
C ASP A 54 -24.50 20.33 10.44
N LEU A 55 -24.47 21.65 10.57
CA LEU A 55 -23.45 22.50 9.96
C LEU A 55 -22.04 22.22 10.52
N LEU A 56 -21.93 21.92 11.81
CA LEU A 56 -20.62 21.72 12.44
C LEU A 56 -19.99 20.42 11.95
N GLY A 57 -20.76 19.34 11.87
CA GLY A 57 -20.32 18.07 11.30
C GLY A 57 -19.81 18.23 9.86
N TYR A 58 -20.53 19.01 9.05
CA TYR A 58 -20.16 19.29 7.64
C TYR A 58 -18.84 20.05 7.49
N ILE A 59 -18.61 21.10 8.29
CA ILE A 59 -17.41 21.96 8.17
C ILE A 59 -16.24 21.43 9.00
N ARG A 60 -16.45 20.46 9.90
CA ARG A 60 -15.44 19.91 10.83
C ARG A 60 -14.10 19.63 10.16
N HIS A 61 -14.08 18.97 9.01
CA HIS A 61 -12.83 18.63 8.30
C HIS A 61 -12.08 19.88 7.79
N ASN A 62 -12.80 20.88 7.28
CA ASN A 62 -12.20 22.14 6.84
C ASN A 62 -11.65 22.96 8.03
N LEU A 63 -12.36 22.97 9.17
CA LEU A 63 -11.86 23.61 10.39
C LEU A 63 -10.59 22.93 10.92
N LEU A 64 -10.53 21.59 10.85
CA LEU A 64 -9.32 20.86 11.24
C LEU A 64 -8.13 21.19 10.33
N ILE A 65 -8.35 21.28 9.01
CA ILE A 65 -7.29 21.71 8.06
C ILE A 65 -6.81 23.12 8.38
N LEU A 66 -7.73 24.06 8.61
CA LEU A 66 -7.39 25.44 8.99
C LEU A 66 -6.60 25.48 10.32
N ALA A 67 -7.03 24.72 11.32
CA ALA A 67 -6.34 24.62 12.59
C ALA A 67 -4.92 24.05 12.45
N LEU A 68 -4.74 23.03 11.60
CA LEU A 68 -3.42 22.46 11.31
C LEU A 68 -2.49 23.46 10.61
N LEU A 69 -2.99 24.20 9.61
CA LEU A 69 -2.22 25.25 8.93
C LEU A 69 -1.82 26.39 9.88
N ALA A 70 -2.75 26.84 10.73
CA ALA A 70 -2.46 27.84 11.75
C ALA A 70 -1.42 27.32 12.76
N PHE A 71 -1.54 26.06 13.18
CA PHE A 71 -0.63 25.41 14.12
C PHE A 71 0.78 25.25 13.52
N GLU A 72 0.90 24.88 12.24
CA GLU A 72 2.17 24.82 11.53
C GLU A 72 2.91 26.16 11.60
N VAL A 73 2.24 27.25 11.19
CA VAL A 73 2.84 28.60 11.23
C VAL A 73 3.18 29.02 12.66
N THR A 74 2.33 28.67 13.62
CA THR A 74 2.56 28.95 15.05
C THR A 74 3.83 28.26 15.55
N ILE A 75 4.05 26.98 15.20
CA ILE A 75 5.28 26.26 15.54
C ILE A 75 6.49 26.93 14.91
N TYR A 76 6.46 27.26 13.62
CA TYR A 76 7.59 27.92 12.96
C TYR A 76 7.93 29.26 13.61
N ARG A 77 6.92 30.06 13.96
CA ARG A 77 7.12 31.35 14.65
C ARG A 77 7.65 31.16 16.07
N HIS A 78 7.13 30.20 16.81
CA HIS A 78 7.60 29.88 18.16
C HIS A 78 9.08 29.45 18.16
N GLN A 79 9.46 28.56 17.22
CA GLN A 79 10.84 28.09 17.05
C GLN A 79 11.79 29.22 16.65
N LEU A 80 11.32 30.18 15.85
CA LEU A 80 12.10 31.37 15.49
C LEU A 80 12.28 32.30 16.69
N TYR A 81 11.21 32.57 17.44
CA TYR A 81 11.25 33.41 18.64
C TYR A 81 12.21 32.86 19.70
N PHE A 82 12.14 31.55 19.97
CA PHE A 82 13.05 30.90 20.91
C PHE A 82 14.52 31.05 20.49
N ARG A 83 14.82 30.89 19.20
CA ARG A 83 16.18 31.04 18.66
C ARG A 83 16.69 32.48 18.77
N LEU A 84 15.87 33.47 18.44
CA LEU A 84 16.26 34.89 18.54
C LEU A 84 16.52 35.30 19.99
N ARG A 85 15.65 34.88 20.92
CA ARG A 85 15.81 35.20 22.35
C ARG A 85 17.09 34.61 22.93
N ASN A 86 17.44 33.38 22.54
CA ASN A 86 18.62 32.67 23.02
C ASN A 86 19.87 32.87 22.16
N LYS A 87 19.81 33.75 21.14
CA LYS A 87 20.90 34.01 20.18
C LYS A 87 21.45 32.73 19.52
N LEU A 88 20.58 31.77 19.24
CA LEU A 88 20.94 30.50 18.60
C LEU A 88 20.84 30.61 17.06
N SER A 89 21.83 30.05 16.35
CA SER A 89 21.80 29.93 14.90
C SER A 89 20.85 28.81 14.44
N PRO A 90 20.32 28.89 13.20
CA PRO A 90 19.56 27.77 12.64
C PRO A 90 20.46 26.53 12.52
N PRO A 91 19.97 25.33 12.91
CA PRO A 91 20.76 24.11 12.83
C PRO A 91 21.07 23.78 11.36
N ALA A 92 22.31 23.39 11.08
CA ALA A 92 22.80 23.08 9.73
C ALA A 92 22.12 21.84 9.13
N ALA A 93 21.63 20.92 9.97
CA ALA A 93 20.87 19.73 9.57
C ALA A 93 19.56 19.67 10.36
N ARG A 94 18.47 19.25 9.69
CA ARG A 94 17.15 19.07 10.30
C ARG A 94 17.09 17.74 11.05
N ILE A 95 17.79 17.65 12.17
CA ILE A 95 17.92 16.44 12.99
C ILE A 95 17.35 16.65 14.39
N ILE A 96 16.98 15.56 15.06
CA ILE A 96 16.37 15.59 16.40
C ILE A 96 17.48 15.54 17.46
N PHE A 97 18.41 14.59 17.35
CA PHE A 97 19.53 14.44 18.27
C PHE A 97 20.82 14.95 17.64
N HIS A 98 21.35 16.08 18.11
CA HIS A 98 22.58 16.67 17.58
C HIS A 98 23.86 15.92 17.98
N ASP A 99 23.83 15.20 19.10
CA ASP A 99 25.01 14.52 19.67
C ASP A 99 25.40 13.23 18.91
N VAL A 100 24.55 12.75 18.00
CA VAL A 100 24.74 11.44 17.34
C VAL A 100 25.10 11.63 15.87
N THR A 101 26.32 11.22 15.54
CA THR A 101 26.89 11.20 14.19
C THR A 101 27.14 9.76 13.73
N ARG A 102 27.57 9.58 12.48
CA ARG A 102 27.95 8.27 11.92
C ARG A 102 29.02 7.54 12.73
N GLN A 103 29.93 8.25 13.39
CA GLN A 103 30.98 7.65 14.21
C GLN A 103 30.42 7.02 15.49
N HIS A 104 29.35 7.60 16.04
CA HIS A 104 28.69 7.10 17.25
C HIS A 104 27.75 5.91 16.99
N LEU A 105 27.53 5.55 15.72
CA LEU A 105 26.67 4.43 15.33
C LEU A 105 27.11 3.10 15.94
N ASP A 106 28.42 2.86 15.99
CA ASP A 106 29.01 1.56 16.33
C ASP A 106 29.37 1.43 17.81
N VAL A 107 29.11 2.44 18.63
CA VAL A 107 29.50 2.49 20.06
C VAL A 107 28.51 1.73 20.96
N GLY A 108 27.21 1.77 20.65
CA GLY A 108 26.21 1.10 21.48
C GLY A 108 24.79 1.18 20.93
N ILE A 109 23.91 0.31 21.44
CA ILE A 109 22.53 0.15 20.92
C ILE A 109 21.71 1.44 21.02
N ILE A 110 21.87 2.23 22.09
CA ILE A 110 21.13 3.49 22.26
C ILE A 110 21.54 4.51 21.20
N CYS A 111 22.84 4.66 20.96
CA CYS A 111 23.36 5.55 19.91
C CYS A 111 22.94 5.07 18.51
N PHE A 112 22.93 3.76 18.30
CA PHE A 112 22.40 3.14 17.08
C PHE A 112 20.92 3.49 16.83
N ILE A 113 20.06 3.34 17.83
CA ILE A 113 18.63 3.70 17.70
C ILE A 113 18.46 5.19 17.43
N LYS A 114 19.16 6.05 18.19
CA LYS A 114 19.12 7.52 17.98
C LYS A 114 19.58 7.91 16.56
N TYR A 115 20.61 7.25 16.06
CA TYR A 115 21.08 7.46 14.69
C TYR A 115 20.02 7.10 13.65
N PHE A 116 19.36 5.93 13.80
CA PHE A 116 18.28 5.55 12.89
C PHE A 116 17.09 6.50 12.98
N ILE A 117 16.69 6.95 14.18
CA ILE A 117 15.61 7.95 14.30
C ILE A 117 15.93 9.23 13.48
N ASN A 118 17.19 9.68 13.49
CA ASN A 118 17.61 10.86 12.73
C ASN A 118 17.73 10.59 11.21
N TYR A 119 18.30 9.45 10.82
CA TYR A 119 18.78 9.22 9.45
C TYR A 119 18.18 7.99 8.75
N PHE A 120 17.09 7.40 9.27
CA PHE A 120 16.45 6.23 8.67
C PHE A 120 16.07 6.48 7.21
N PHE A 121 15.34 7.56 6.94
CA PHE A 121 14.93 7.89 5.58
C PHE A 121 16.10 8.36 4.71
N TYR A 122 17.14 8.96 5.30
CA TYR A 122 18.37 9.30 4.59
C TYR A 122 19.12 8.05 4.08
N LYS A 123 19.11 6.95 4.83
CA LYS A 123 19.76 5.69 4.41
C LYS A 123 18.86 4.81 3.54
N PHE A 124 17.61 4.59 3.94
CA PHE A 124 16.68 3.62 3.33
C PHE A 124 15.55 4.25 2.52
N GLY A 125 15.64 5.53 2.15
CA GLY A 125 14.53 6.24 1.53
C GLY A 125 14.16 5.72 0.14
N LEU A 126 15.13 5.29 -0.66
CA LEU A 126 14.87 4.71 -1.99
C LEU A 126 14.15 3.36 -1.86
N GLU A 127 14.62 2.48 -0.99
CA GLU A 127 14.03 1.18 -0.71
C GLU A 127 12.60 1.33 -0.18
N THR A 128 12.38 2.30 0.71
CA THR A 128 11.04 2.65 1.23
C THR A 128 10.12 3.15 0.11
N CYS A 129 10.62 4.00 -0.80
CA CYS A 129 9.85 4.48 -1.94
C CYS A 129 9.47 3.35 -2.92
N LEU A 130 10.39 2.43 -3.19
CA LEU A 130 10.13 1.27 -4.06
C LEU A 130 9.09 0.33 -3.43
N LEU A 131 9.22 0.05 -2.12
CA LEU A 131 8.24 -0.76 -1.38
C LEU A 131 6.85 -0.12 -1.41
N LEU A 132 6.79 1.20 -1.20
CA LEU A 132 5.53 1.94 -1.28
C LEU A 132 4.96 1.92 -2.69
N GLY A 133 5.79 2.03 -3.73
CA GLY A 133 5.37 1.89 -5.13
C GLY A 133 4.76 0.52 -5.42
N VAL A 134 5.38 -0.56 -4.95
CA VAL A 134 4.81 -1.92 -5.04
C VAL A 134 3.50 -2.03 -4.27
N ASN A 135 3.38 -1.39 -3.10
CA ASN A 135 2.14 -1.36 -2.32
C ASN A 135 1.00 -0.66 -3.09
N VAL A 136 1.27 0.50 -3.73
CA VAL A 136 0.28 1.18 -4.59
C VAL A 136 -0.21 0.24 -5.70
N ILE A 137 0.72 -0.44 -6.38
CA ILE A 137 0.40 -1.38 -7.45
C ILE A 137 -0.47 -2.53 -6.93
N GLY A 138 -0.12 -3.07 -5.75
CA GLY A 138 -0.82 -4.20 -5.14
C GLY A 138 -2.23 -3.88 -4.63
N GLN A 139 -2.45 -2.67 -4.09
CA GLN A 139 -3.76 -2.26 -3.54
C GLN A 139 -4.76 -1.86 -4.64
N ARG A 140 -4.29 -1.20 -5.71
CA ARG A 140 -5.18 -0.67 -6.76
C ARG A 140 -5.55 -1.68 -7.84
N MET A 141 -4.59 -2.49 -8.30
CA MET A 141 -4.78 -3.49 -9.39
C MET A 141 -5.60 -2.97 -10.58
N ASP A 142 -5.40 -1.71 -10.97
CA ASP A 142 -6.13 -0.99 -12.03
C ASP A 142 -5.19 -0.53 -13.15
N PHE A 143 -5.75 0.14 -14.18
CA PHE A 143 -4.97 0.68 -15.29
C PHE A 143 -3.86 1.65 -14.83
N TYR A 144 -4.13 2.48 -13.81
CA TYR A 144 -3.12 3.41 -13.29
C TYR A 144 -1.99 2.68 -12.55
N ALA A 145 -2.29 1.59 -11.85
CA ALA A 145 -1.29 0.73 -11.25
C ALA A 145 -0.37 0.10 -12.30
N MET A 146 -0.89 -0.22 -13.50
CA MET A 146 -0.04 -0.65 -14.62
C MET A 146 0.93 0.46 -15.06
N LEU A 147 0.48 1.71 -15.13
CA LEU A 147 1.36 2.85 -15.42
C LEU A 147 2.41 3.07 -14.33
N HIS A 148 2.05 2.91 -13.05
CA HIS A 148 3.02 2.93 -11.94
C HIS A 148 4.04 1.78 -12.05
N ALA A 149 3.62 0.59 -12.47
CA ALA A 149 4.53 -0.55 -12.69
C ALA A 149 5.54 -0.27 -13.83
N PHE A 150 5.09 0.29 -14.95
CA PHE A 150 6.00 0.70 -16.02
C PHE A 150 6.98 1.80 -15.60
N ALA A 151 6.52 2.77 -14.81
CA ALA A 151 7.39 3.78 -14.22
C ALA A 151 8.43 3.15 -13.29
N LEU A 152 8.02 2.20 -12.44
CA LEU A 152 8.92 1.45 -11.55
C LEU A 152 9.98 0.67 -12.33
N ILE A 153 9.60 -0.03 -13.40
CA ILE A 153 10.53 -0.73 -14.30
C ILE A 153 11.55 0.26 -14.91
N THR A 154 11.08 1.43 -15.35
CA THR A 154 11.96 2.46 -15.95
C THR A 154 13.00 2.98 -14.96
N VAL A 155 12.60 3.22 -13.71
CA VAL A 155 13.52 3.62 -12.63
C VAL A 155 14.50 2.48 -12.31
N MET A 156 14.00 1.25 -12.17
CA MET A 156 14.80 0.08 -11.77
C MET A 156 15.74 -0.44 -12.85
N TYR A 157 15.45 -0.16 -14.12
CA TYR A 157 16.38 -0.42 -15.22
C TYR A 157 17.72 0.31 -15.02
N ARG A 158 17.69 1.48 -14.37
CA ARG A 158 18.90 2.19 -13.94
C ARG A 158 19.37 1.61 -12.61
N ARG A 159 20.38 0.75 -12.66
CA ARG A 159 20.90 0.05 -11.47
C ARG A 159 21.66 0.95 -10.48
N ARG A 160 22.35 2.00 -10.96
CA ARG A 160 23.22 2.83 -10.11
C ARG A 160 22.42 3.94 -9.44
N ARG A 161 22.61 4.16 -8.13
CA ARG A 161 21.98 5.23 -7.33
C ARG A 161 22.14 6.61 -7.97
N LYS A 162 23.35 6.94 -8.47
CA LYS A 162 23.60 8.21 -9.17
C LYS A 162 22.76 8.36 -10.44
N ALA A 163 22.61 7.29 -11.22
CA ALA A 163 21.77 7.30 -12.42
C ALA A 163 20.28 7.39 -12.10
N ILE A 164 19.84 6.79 -10.97
CA ILE A 164 18.47 6.96 -10.47
C ILE A 164 18.22 8.41 -10.04
N ALA A 165 19.16 9.02 -9.32
CA ALA A 165 19.05 10.40 -8.86
C ALA A 165 18.86 11.40 -10.02
N GLU A 166 19.51 11.17 -11.17
CA GLU A 166 19.34 12.03 -12.37
C GLU A 166 17.93 11.98 -12.96
N ILE A 167 17.27 10.81 -12.97
CA ILE A 167 15.91 10.65 -13.52
C ILE A 167 14.82 10.91 -12.48
N TRP A 168 15.15 10.89 -11.19
CA TRP A 168 14.20 10.99 -10.09
C TRP A 168 13.28 12.24 -10.16
N PRO A 169 13.75 13.44 -10.51
CA PRO A 169 12.86 14.60 -10.67
C PRO A 169 11.78 14.40 -11.74
N LYS A 170 12.10 13.68 -12.83
CA LYS A 170 11.13 13.33 -13.87
C LYS A 170 10.10 12.33 -13.35
N TYR A 171 10.52 11.37 -12.52
CA TYR A 171 9.61 10.44 -11.85
C TYR A 171 8.67 11.17 -10.87
N CYS A 172 9.17 12.09 -10.04
CA CYS A 172 8.32 12.91 -9.18
C CYS A 172 7.31 13.75 -9.96
N CYS A 173 7.72 14.33 -11.09
CA CYS A 173 6.83 15.07 -11.98
C CYS A 173 5.74 14.16 -12.56
N PHE A 174 6.10 12.97 -13.04
CA PHE A 174 5.15 11.96 -13.51
C PHE A 174 4.12 11.61 -12.42
N LEU A 175 4.56 11.32 -11.19
CA LEU A 175 3.66 11.02 -10.08
C LEU A 175 2.70 12.19 -9.77
N ALA A 176 3.20 13.42 -9.77
CA ALA A 176 2.37 14.60 -9.53
C ALA A 176 1.32 14.81 -10.64
N CYS A 177 1.72 14.69 -11.91
CA CYS A 177 0.81 14.78 -13.05
C CYS A 177 -0.25 13.68 -13.02
N MET A 178 0.15 12.44 -12.69
CA MET A 178 -0.75 11.29 -12.56
C MET A 178 -1.78 11.49 -11.46
N LEU A 179 -1.35 11.90 -10.26
CA LEU A 179 -2.27 12.19 -9.15
C LEU A 179 -3.27 13.29 -9.51
N THR A 180 -2.78 14.36 -10.17
CA THR A 180 -3.63 15.47 -10.61
C THR A 180 -4.68 14.99 -11.62
N PHE A 181 -4.27 14.17 -12.60
CA PHE A 181 -5.17 13.62 -13.61
C PHE A 181 -6.21 12.67 -12.99
N GLN A 182 -5.80 11.78 -12.08
CA GLN A 182 -6.72 10.90 -11.37
C GLN A 182 -7.74 11.66 -10.53
N TYR A 183 -7.33 12.76 -9.90
CA TYR A 183 -8.25 13.62 -9.16
C TYR A 183 -9.30 14.26 -10.08
N PHE A 184 -8.90 14.74 -11.26
CA PHE A 184 -9.85 15.22 -12.27
C PHE A 184 -10.82 14.13 -12.74
N VAL A 185 -10.33 12.90 -12.90
CA VAL A 185 -11.18 11.74 -13.20
C VAL A 185 -12.18 11.46 -12.08
N CYS A 186 -11.79 11.56 -10.80
CA CYS A 186 -12.73 11.41 -9.69
C CYS A 186 -13.81 12.50 -9.65
N ILE A 187 -13.52 13.72 -10.11
CA ILE A 187 -14.49 14.82 -10.17
C ILE A 187 -15.54 14.57 -11.26
N GLY A 188 -15.10 14.13 -12.44
CA GLY A 188 -15.97 13.88 -13.60
C GLY A 188 -16.67 15.15 -14.12
N ILE A 189 -17.65 14.94 -15.00
CA ILE A 189 -18.48 15.97 -15.64
C ILE A 189 -19.61 16.40 -14.68
N PRO A 190 -20.02 17.69 -14.67
CA PRO A 190 -21.14 18.15 -13.88
C PRO A 190 -22.44 17.41 -14.24
N PRO A 191 -23.09 16.73 -13.28
CA PRO A 191 -24.27 15.90 -13.53
C PRO A 191 -25.51 16.74 -13.95
N ALA A 192 -25.52 18.03 -13.64
CA ALA A 192 -26.60 18.95 -14.02
C ALA A 192 -26.72 19.19 -15.54
N ALA A 193 -25.72 18.76 -16.33
CA ALA A 193 -25.79 18.79 -17.78
C ALA A 193 -26.69 17.68 -18.37
N CYS A 194 -27.12 16.69 -17.56
CA CYS A 194 -27.92 15.54 -17.99
C CYS A 194 -27.35 14.81 -19.23
N LYS A 195 -26.02 14.78 -19.35
CA LYS A 195 -25.31 14.01 -20.37
C LYS A 195 -24.55 12.89 -19.69
N ASP A 196 -24.73 11.68 -20.21
CA ASP A 196 -24.02 10.50 -19.75
C ASP A 196 -22.69 10.31 -20.49
N TYR A 197 -21.84 9.43 -19.99
CA TYR A 197 -20.55 9.13 -20.60
C TYR A 197 -20.69 8.21 -21.83
N PRO A 198 -19.77 8.30 -22.82
CA PRO A 198 -19.86 7.55 -24.06
C PRO A 198 -19.92 6.02 -23.88
N TRP A 199 -19.27 5.47 -22.86
CA TRP A 199 -19.30 4.03 -22.57
C TRP A 199 -20.62 3.54 -21.98
N ARG A 200 -21.53 4.45 -21.60
CA ARG A 200 -22.90 4.13 -21.16
C ARG A 200 -23.95 4.44 -22.22
N PHE A 201 -23.57 4.88 -23.42
CA PHE A 201 -24.54 5.08 -24.49
C PHE A 201 -25.26 3.77 -24.86
N PRO A 202 -26.52 3.83 -25.33
CA PRO A 202 -27.30 2.63 -25.67
C PRO A 202 -26.61 1.68 -26.65
N SER A 203 -25.73 2.19 -27.51
CA SER A 203 -24.92 1.43 -28.47
C SER A 203 -23.66 0.78 -27.87
N SER A 204 -23.31 1.06 -26.63
CA SER A 204 -22.11 0.55 -25.96
C SER A 204 -22.39 -0.80 -25.29
N THR A 205 -21.48 -1.75 -25.46
CA THR A 205 -21.49 -3.07 -24.82
C THR A 205 -20.44 -3.16 -23.71
N THR A 206 -20.07 -2.04 -23.10
CA THR A 206 -18.98 -2.00 -22.10
C THR A 206 -19.49 -2.42 -20.73
N ASP A 207 -18.94 -3.52 -20.21
CA ASP A 207 -19.28 -4.01 -18.86
C ASP A 207 -18.83 -3.04 -17.76
N SER A 208 -19.65 -2.89 -16.71
CA SER A 208 -19.35 -2.08 -15.52
C SER A 208 -18.02 -2.46 -14.85
N ASN A 209 -17.62 -3.73 -14.91
CA ASN A 209 -16.35 -4.20 -14.36
C ASN A 209 -15.13 -3.67 -15.16
N VAL A 210 -15.25 -3.53 -16.47
CA VAL A 210 -14.18 -2.98 -17.34
C VAL A 210 -14.03 -1.48 -17.09
N VAL A 211 -15.14 -0.75 -16.99
CA VAL A 211 -15.17 0.69 -16.64
C VAL A 211 -14.46 0.93 -15.31
N LYS A 212 -14.76 0.09 -14.30
CA LYS A 212 -14.13 0.17 -12.98
C LYS A 212 -12.62 -0.13 -13.01
N TRP A 213 -12.19 -1.13 -13.77
CA TRP A 213 -10.76 -1.47 -13.89
C TRP A 213 -9.96 -0.38 -14.63
N LEU A 214 -10.54 0.23 -15.66
CA LEU A 214 -9.94 1.37 -16.36
C LEU A 214 -9.89 2.63 -15.49
N TYR A 215 -10.64 2.67 -14.39
CA TYR A 215 -10.74 3.80 -13.47
C TYR A 215 -11.12 5.10 -14.21
N VAL A 216 -12.17 5.00 -15.04
CA VAL A 216 -12.76 6.12 -15.80
C VAL A 216 -13.94 6.73 -15.04
N PRO A 217 -14.31 8.00 -15.29
CA PRO A 217 -15.31 8.69 -14.50
C PRO A 217 -16.74 8.22 -14.82
N ASP A 218 -17.41 7.48 -13.94
CA ASP A 218 -18.78 6.98 -14.19
C ASP A 218 -19.78 7.42 -13.11
N PHE A 219 -21.04 7.63 -13.50
CA PHE A 219 -22.11 8.01 -12.56
C PHE A 219 -22.73 6.81 -11.83
N LEU A 220 -22.66 5.62 -12.45
CA LEU A 220 -23.09 4.36 -11.85
C LEU A 220 -21.97 3.75 -11.00
N SER A 221 -20.85 3.38 -11.63
CA SER A 221 -19.69 2.77 -10.96
C SER A 221 -18.62 3.82 -10.64
N ARG A 222 -18.87 4.66 -9.63
CA ARG A 222 -17.95 5.76 -9.29
C ARG A 222 -16.55 5.26 -8.92
N PRO A 223 -15.48 5.91 -9.40
CA PRO A 223 -14.13 5.57 -9.00
C PRO A 223 -13.93 5.85 -7.51
N ASN A 224 -13.40 4.88 -6.77
CA ASN A 224 -13.16 5.01 -5.34
C ASN A 224 -12.03 6.03 -5.07
N PRO A 225 -12.31 7.18 -4.41
CA PRO A 225 -11.31 8.24 -4.22
C PRO A 225 -10.25 7.88 -3.17
N SER A 226 -10.53 6.91 -2.28
CA SER A 226 -9.59 6.47 -1.25
C SER A 226 -8.27 5.96 -1.83
N PHE A 227 -8.25 5.48 -3.07
CA PHE A 227 -7.03 5.02 -3.71
C PHE A 227 -5.99 6.14 -3.91
N LEU A 228 -6.43 7.39 -4.08
CA LEU A 228 -5.54 8.54 -4.25
C LEU A 228 -4.68 8.80 -3.00
N ILE A 229 -5.10 8.30 -1.83
CA ILE A 229 -4.30 8.41 -0.60
C ILE A 229 -2.99 7.64 -0.76
N TYR A 230 -3.01 6.46 -1.42
CA TYR A 230 -1.81 5.67 -1.65
C TYR A 230 -0.85 6.37 -2.60
N ASP A 231 -1.35 6.95 -3.70
CA ASP A 231 -0.54 7.71 -4.65
C ASP A 231 0.02 9.00 -4.02
N PHE A 232 -0.76 9.66 -3.15
CA PHE A 232 -0.29 10.81 -2.40
C PHE A 232 0.85 10.45 -1.45
N MET A 233 0.72 9.34 -0.70
CA MET A 233 1.80 8.86 0.16
C MET A 233 3.06 8.52 -0.65
N LEU A 234 2.90 7.89 -1.82
CA LEU A 234 4.01 7.60 -2.73
C LEU A 234 4.68 8.89 -3.21
N LEU A 235 3.91 9.90 -3.63
CA LEU A 235 4.43 11.19 -4.06
C LEU A 235 5.15 11.92 -2.90
N LEU A 236 4.59 11.89 -1.69
CA LEU A 236 5.20 12.47 -0.50
C LEU A 236 6.56 11.83 -0.22
N CYS A 237 6.64 10.50 -0.15
CA CYS A 237 7.91 9.79 0.04
C CYS A 237 8.89 10.07 -1.10
N ALA A 238 8.44 10.05 -2.37
CA ALA A 238 9.31 10.35 -3.52
C ALA A 238 9.86 11.79 -3.47
N SER A 239 9.05 12.76 -3.01
CA SER A 239 9.46 14.15 -2.85
C SER A 239 10.51 14.32 -1.73
N MET A 240 10.34 13.61 -0.61
CA MET A 240 11.35 13.55 0.45
C MET A 240 12.63 12.89 -0.06
N GLN A 241 12.52 11.82 -0.85
CA GLN A 241 13.68 11.12 -1.41
C GLN A 241 14.43 12.00 -2.41
N ARG A 242 13.73 12.86 -3.16
CA ARG A 242 14.36 13.87 -4.01
C ARG A 242 15.22 14.82 -3.17
N GLN A 243 14.69 15.30 -2.05
CA GLN A 243 15.45 16.16 -1.14
C GLN A 243 16.68 15.43 -0.57
N VAL A 244 16.56 14.14 -0.23
CA VAL A 244 17.69 13.32 0.22
C VAL A 244 18.80 13.26 -0.84
N PHE A 245 18.47 13.08 -2.12
CA PHE A 245 19.48 13.10 -3.18
C PHE A 245 20.21 14.45 -3.30
N ASP A 246 19.51 15.56 -3.08
CA ASP A 246 20.14 16.90 -3.06
C ASP A 246 21.03 17.09 -1.82
N ASP A 247 20.61 16.57 -0.67
CA ASP A 247 21.33 16.67 0.60
C ASP A 247 22.57 15.77 0.67
N GLU A 248 22.57 14.60 0.02
CA GLU A 248 23.73 13.68 -0.09
C GLU A 248 24.96 14.33 -0.74
N ASN A 249 24.74 15.32 -1.59
CA ASN A 249 25.82 16.05 -2.26
C ASN A 249 26.50 17.09 -1.36
N LYS A 250 25.89 17.44 -0.21
CA LYS A 250 26.44 18.45 0.72
C LYS A 250 27.48 17.82 1.65
N ALA A 251 28.71 18.35 1.62
CA ALA A 251 29.82 17.83 2.42
C ALA A 251 29.53 17.81 3.93
N ALA A 252 28.88 18.85 4.46
CA ALA A 252 28.52 18.93 5.88
C ALA A 252 27.60 17.78 6.33
N VAL A 253 26.61 17.41 5.49
CA VAL A 253 25.69 16.30 5.77
C VAL A 253 26.43 14.96 5.67
N ARG A 254 27.32 14.82 4.69
CA ARG A 254 28.12 13.58 4.50
C ARG A 254 29.01 13.26 5.70
N ILE A 255 29.59 14.27 6.34
CA ILE A 255 30.42 14.08 7.54
C ILE A 255 29.55 13.61 8.72
N MET A 256 28.35 14.18 8.89
CA MET A 256 27.46 13.85 10.02
C MET A 256 26.74 12.51 9.85
N ALA A 257 26.10 12.30 8.69
CA ALA A 257 25.24 11.16 8.38
C ALA A 257 25.97 10.01 7.65
N GLY A 258 27.23 10.23 7.26
CA GLY A 258 28.02 9.29 6.48
C GLY A 258 27.67 9.29 4.98
N ASP A 259 28.57 8.68 4.21
CA ASP A 259 28.42 8.55 2.77
C ASP A 259 27.34 7.50 2.39
N ASN A 260 26.65 7.76 1.28
CA ASN A 260 25.66 6.89 0.64
C ASN A 260 26.11 6.42 -0.76
N VAL A 261 27.34 6.78 -1.17
CA VAL A 261 27.92 6.32 -2.44
C VAL A 261 28.16 4.81 -2.41
N GLU A 262 27.76 4.14 -3.50
CA GLU A 262 28.01 2.70 -3.69
C GLU A 262 29.52 2.40 -3.70
N ILE A 263 29.91 1.33 -3.00
CA ILE A 263 31.29 0.82 -2.99
C ILE A 263 31.64 0.22 -4.35
N CYS A 264 32.91 0.33 -4.77
CA CYS A 264 33.38 -0.26 -6.03
C CYS A 264 33.17 -1.79 -6.03
N ARG A 265 32.52 -2.30 -7.08
CA ARG A 265 32.07 -3.70 -7.19
C ARG A 265 33.16 -4.69 -7.58
N ASP A 266 34.32 -4.20 -7.98
CA ASP A 266 35.45 -5.00 -8.47
C ASP A 266 36.50 -5.29 -7.39
N LEU A 267 36.28 -4.85 -6.14
CA LEU A 267 37.21 -5.07 -5.03
C LEU A 267 36.99 -6.43 -4.36
N ASP A 268 38.08 -7.19 -4.18
CA ASP A 268 38.09 -8.44 -3.42
C ASP A 268 38.13 -8.16 -1.91
N ALA A 269 37.40 -8.97 -1.12
CA ALA A 269 37.21 -8.77 0.31
C ALA A 269 38.52 -8.71 1.12
N SER A 270 39.57 -9.43 0.68
CA SER A 270 40.89 -9.43 1.31
C SER A 270 41.67 -8.14 1.07
N SER A 271 41.55 -7.54 -0.11
CA SER A 271 42.17 -6.24 -0.44
C SER A 271 41.43 -5.07 0.21
N PHE A 272 40.11 -5.23 0.42
CA PHE A 272 39.25 -4.21 1.00
C PHE A 272 39.26 -4.19 2.53
N SER A 273 39.51 -5.32 3.19
CA SER A 273 39.51 -5.40 4.67
C SER A 273 40.52 -4.45 5.32
N VAL A 274 41.66 -4.18 4.65
CA VAL A 274 42.69 -3.24 5.11
C VAL A 274 42.24 -1.77 5.03
N HIS A 275 41.34 -1.44 4.10
CA HIS A 275 40.85 -0.08 3.87
C HIS A 275 39.44 0.15 4.44
N ASN A 276 38.84 -0.85 5.09
CA ASN A 276 37.49 -0.76 5.62
C ASN A 276 37.48 0.09 6.91
N PRO A 277 36.74 1.22 6.93
CA PRO A 277 36.66 2.07 8.13
C PRO A 277 35.83 1.44 9.26
N VAL A 278 35.10 0.34 9.00
CA VAL A 278 34.24 -0.33 9.99
C VAL A 278 35.05 -1.38 10.77
N PRO A 279 35.04 -1.35 12.11
CA PRO A 279 35.74 -2.34 12.92
C PRO A 279 35.13 -3.73 12.79
N ASP A 280 35.93 -4.76 13.06
CA ASP A 280 35.48 -6.16 13.03
C ASP A 280 34.43 -6.40 14.13
N PHE A 281 33.28 -6.93 13.72
CA PHE A 281 32.13 -7.25 14.58
C PHE A 281 31.85 -8.76 14.67
N ILE A 282 32.63 -9.61 13.99
CA ILE A 282 32.41 -11.06 13.93
C ILE A 282 32.54 -11.71 15.32
N HIS A 283 33.45 -11.18 16.14
CA HIS A 283 33.75 -11.70 17.47
C HIS A 283 32.74 -11.30 18.55
N CYS A 284 31.63 -10.64 18.20
CA CYS A 284 30.50 -10.33 19.09
C CYS A 284 30.90 -9.73 20.46
N ARG A 285 31.81 -8.74 20.46
CA ARG A 285 32.29 -8.10 21.71
C ARG A 285 31.20 -7.28 22.41
N SER A 286 30.22 -6.79 21.66
CA SER A 286 29.06 -6.07 22.18
C SER A 286 27.73 -6.69 21.71
N TYR A 287 26.64 -6.38 22.41
CA TYR A 287 25.28 -6.77 21.96
C TYR A 287 24.93 -6.20 20.59
N LEU A 288 25.46 -5.02 20.26
CA LEU A 288 25.29 -4.41 18.95
C LEU A 288 26.02 -5.23 17.88
N ASP A 289 27.19 -5.78 18.18
CA ASP A 289 27.92 -6.67 17.27
C ASP A 289 27.19 -8.00 17.07
N MET A 290 26.59 -8.56 18.13
CA MET A 290 25.72 -9.74 18.00
C MET A 290 24.54 -9.47 17.04
N LEU A 291 23.88 -8.31 17.16
CA LEU A 291 22.81 -7.91 16.26
C LEU A 291 23.32 -7.73 14.81
N LYS A 292 24.49 -7.13 14.63
CA LYS A 292 25.14 -7.00 13.31
C LYS A 292 25.42 -8.35 12.68
N VAL A 293 26.00 -9.30 13.42
CA VAL A 293 26.26 -10.65 12.90
C VAL A 293 24.95 -11.33 12.49
N ILE A 294 23.89 -11.20 13.29
CA ILE A 294 22.57 -11.76 12.93
C ILE A 294 22.03 -11.13 11.64
N MET A 295 22.09 -9.80 11.55
CA MET A 295 21.59 -9.04 10.40
C MET A 295 22.40 -9.24 9.12
N PHE A 296 23.73 -9.30 9.20
CA PHE A 296 24.58 -9.37 8.00
C PHE A 296 24.88 -10.80 7.55
N SER A 297 24.95 -11.78 8.47
CA SER A 297 25.30 -13.17 8.12
C SER A 297 24.08 -14.06 7.91
N TYR A 298 23.04 -13.96 8.77
CA TYR A 298 21.90 -14.89 8.73
C TYR A 298 20.71 -14.37 7.92
N LEU A 299 20.60 -13.06 7.67
CA LEU A 299 19.48 -12.49 6.90
C LEU A 299 19.40 -13.05 5.47
N PHE A 300 20.54 -13.37 4.86
CA PHE A 300 20.57 -13.96 3.52
C PHE A 300 19.74 -15.25 3.45
N TRP A 301 19.97 -16.19 4.38
CA TRP A 301 19.24 -17.45 4.46
C TRP A 301 17.76 -17.24 4.82
N PHE A 302 17.48 -16.28 5.70
CA PHE A 302 16.10 -15.91 6.04
C PHE A 302 15.31 -15.41 4.82
N VAL A 303 15.91 -14.55 3.99
CA VAL A 303 15.28 -14.05 2.75
C VAL A 303 15.02 -15.19 1.76
N LEU A 304 15.94 -16.15 1.62
CA LEU A 304 15.73 -17.34 0.79
C LEU A 304 14.53 -18.18 1.26
N THR A 305 14.34 -18.33 2.57
CA THR A 305 13.15 -18.98 3.13
C THR A 305 11.85 -18.24 2.78
N ILE A 306 11.85 -16.90 2.84
CA ILE A 306 10.68 -16.10 2.43
C ILE A 306 10.39 -16.27 0.93
N ILE A 307 11.41 -16.35 0.08
CA ILE A 307 11.24 -16.63 -1.35
C ILE A 307 10.64 -18.03 -1.56
N PHE A 308 11.07 -19.02 -0.80
CA PHE A 308 10.52 -20.38 -0.84
C PHE A 308 9.02 -20.41 -0.45
N ILE A 309 8.65 -19.74 0.65
CA ILE A 309 7.26 -19.61 1.09
C ILE A 309 6.42 -18.90 0.00
N THR A 310 6.96 -17.84 -0.59
CA THR A 310 6.28 -17.13 -1.69
C THR A 310 6.09 -18.01 -2.93
N GLY A 311 7.03 -18.92 -3.20
CA GLY A 311 6.94 -19.89 -4.29
C GLY A 311 5.98 -21.06 -4.04
N THR A 312 5.64 -21.37 -2.79
CA THR A 312 4.77 -22.53 -2.43
C THR A 312 3.35 -22.14 -2.05
N THR A 313 3.11 -20.90 -1.60
CA THR A 313 1.80 -20.43 -1.10
C THR A 313 0.70 -20.35 -2.17
N ARG A 314 1.04 -20.16 -3.45
CA ARG A 314 0.09 -20.08 -4.57
C ARG A 314 0.56 -20.96 -5.72
N ILE A 315 -0.38 -21.67 -6.35
CA ILE A 315 -0.10 -22.49 -7.53
C ILE A 315 -0.16 -21.59 -8.77
N SER A 316 0.99 -21.21 -9.32
CA SER A 316 1.10 -20.35 -10.51
C SER A 316 2.40 -20.63 -11.25
N VAL A 317 2.43 -20.45 -12.57
CA VAL A 317 3.67 -20.50 -13.36
C VAL A 317 4.71 -19.49 -12.84
N PHE A 318 4.26 -18.34 -12.34
CA PHE A 318 5.15 -17.34 -11.74
C PHE A 318 5.82 -17.84 -10.44
N CYS A 319 5.18 -18.77 -9.74
CA CYS A 319 5.72 -19.34 -8.51
C CYS A 319 6.83 -20.37 -8.80
N MET A 320 6.78 -21.06 -9.94
CA MET A 320 7.84 -21.97 -10.37
C MET A 320 9.20 -21.27 -10.49
N GLY A 321 9.24 -20.04 -11.03
CA GLY A 321 10.49 -19.28 -11.11
C GLY A 321 11.09 -18.93 -9.74
N TYR A 322 10.27 -18.65 -8.73
CA TYR A 322 10.75 -18.42 -7.36
C TYR A 322 11.34 -19.70 -6.74
N LEU A 323 10.73 -20.86 -6.99
CA LEU A 323 11.25 -22.14 -6.52
C LEU A 323 12.59 -22.49 -7.17
N VAL A 324 12.70 -22.32 -8.49
CA VAL A 324 13.96 -22.54 -9.24
C VAL A 324 15.07 -21.64 -8.71
N ALA A 325 14.79 -20.34 -8.53
CA ALA A 325 15.76 -19.40 -7.97
C ALA A 325 16.17 -19.78 -6.53
N CYS A 326 15.20 -20.15 -5.69
CA CYS A 326 15.45 -20.56 -4.32
C CYS A 326 16.36 -21.80 -4.24
N PHE A 327 16.05 -22.86 -5.00
CA PHE A 327 16.88 -24.06 -5.03
C PHE A 327 18.28 -23.77 -5.55
N TYR A 328 18.42 -22.92 -6.58
CA TYR A 328 19.72 -22.49 -7.08
C TYR A 328 20.56 -21.80 -5.99
N PHE A 329 19.99 -20.83 -5.27
CA PHE A 329 20.70 -20.12 -4.20
C PHE A 329 20.94 -20.99 -2.96
N LEU A 330 20.10 -21.98 -2.66
CA LEU A 330 20.35 -22.92 -1.55
C LEU A 330 21.51 -23.88 -1.87
N LEU A 331 21.61 -24.34 -3.12
CA LEU A 331 22.66 -25.27 -3.56
C LEU A 331 24.03 -24.58 -3.71
N PHE A 332 24.05 -23.39 -4.32
CA PHE A 332 25.29 -22.68 -4.63
C PHE A 332 25.59 -21.48 -3.71
N GLY A 333 24.72 -21.18 -2.73
CA GLY A 333 24.78 -19.97 -1.92
C GLY A 333 26.08 -19.81 -1.13
N GLY A 334 26.58 -20.90 -0.54
CA GLY A 334 27.85 -20.89 0.20
C GLY A 334 29.04 -20.49 -0.67
N GLU A 335 29.15 -21.05 -1.87
CA GLU A 335 30.21 -20.71 -2.83
C GLU A 335 30.02 -19.31 -3.45
N LEU A 336 28.77 -18.88 -3.62
CA LEU A 336 28.43 -17.55 -4.14
C LEU A 336 28.87 -16.43 -3.20
N LEU A 337 28.82 -16.65 -1.89
CA LEU A 337 29.28 -15.68 -0.87
C LEU A 337 30.80 -15.51 -0.85
N LEU A 338 31.55 -16.52 -1.31
CA LEU A 338 33.02 -16.46 -1.43
C LEU A 338 33.49 -15.80 -2.73
N LYS A 339 32.62 -15.69 -3.73
CA LYS A 339 32.90 -15.03 -5.02
C LYS A 339 32.82 -13.50 -4.88
N PRO A 340 33.48 -12.74 -5.78
CA PRO A 340 33.42 -11.28 -5.73
C PRO A 340 31.99 -10.75 -5.85
N ILE A 341 31.72 -9.64 -5.16
CA ILE A 341 30.38 -9.04 -4.94
C ILE A 341 29.65 -8.77 -6.27
N LYS A 342 30.39 -8.49 -7.36
CA LYS A 342 29.83 -8.28 -8.70
C LYS A 342 28.97 -9.44 -9.21
N LYS A 343 29.41 -10.69 -8.98
CA LYS A 343 28.70 -11.89 -9.49
C LYS A 343 27.41 -12.11 -8.71
N ILE A 344 27.47 -12.10 -7.37
CA ILE A 344 26.30 -12.28 -6.52
C ILE A 344 25.26 -11.17 -6.73
N LEU A 345 25.69 -9.91 -6.86
CA LEU A 345 24.75 -8.82 -7.11
C LEU A 345 24.07 -8.94 -8.49
N HIS A 346 24.73 -9.50 -9.51
CA HIS A 346 24.10 -9.70 -10.83
C HIS A 346 22.95 -10.71 -10.77
N TYR A 347 23.15 -11.85 -10.10
CA TYR A 347 22.06 -12.80 -9.86
C TYR A 347 20.96 -12.21 -8.98
N TRP A 348 21.32 -11.37 -8.01
CA TRP A 348 20.33 -10.68 -7.19
C TRP A 348 19.49 -9.67 -7.98
N ASP A 349 20.09 -8.86 -8.85
CA ASP A 349 19.30 -7.95 -9.69
C ASP A 349 18.36 -8.73 -10.61
N PHE A 350 18.79 -9.90 -11.11
CA PHE A 350 17.95 -10.76 -11.93
C PHE A 350 16.73 -11.24 -11.14
N LEU A 351 16.88 -11.61 -9.86
CA LEU A 351 15.74 -11.96 -9.03
C LEU A 351 14.83 -10.75 -8.75
N ILE A 352 15.39 -9.57 -8.45
CA ILE A 352 14.60 -8.34 -8.25
C ILE A 352 13.81 -8.01 -9.51
N ALA A 353 14.45 -8.09 -10.69
CA ALA A 353 13.80 -7.89 -11.98
C ALA A 353 12.68 -8.92 -12.21
N TYR A 354 12.91 -10.20 -11.89
CA TYR A 354 11.89 -11.23 -11.94
C TYR A 354 10.70 -10.91 -11.03
N ASN A 355 10.94 -10.42 -9.81
CA ASN A 355 9.87 -10.05 -8.89
C ASN A 355 9.01 -8.90 -9.44
N ILE A 356 9.65 -7.83 -9.91
CA ILE A 356 8.93 -6.70 -10.54
C ILE A 356 8.17 -7.16 -11.78
N PHE A 357 8.74 -8.04 -12.59
CA PHE A 357 8.08 -8.64 -13.76
C PHE A 357 6.82 -9.42 -13.35
N VAL A 358 6.90 -10.28 -12.33
CA VAL A 358 5.76 -11.05 -11.82
C VAL A 358 4.65 -10.11 -11.32
N ILE A 359 4.99 -9.06 -10.57
CA ILE A 359 4.02 -8.07 -10.08
C ILE A 359 3.34 -7.37 -11.26
N THR A 360 4.11 -6.94 -12.25
CA THR A 360 3.60 -6.24 -13.44
C THR A 360 2.69 -7.15 -14.27
N MET A 361 3.11 -8.40 -14.51
CA MET A 361 2.33 -9.37 -15.26
C MET A 361 1.03 -9.73 -14.54
N LYS A 362 1.05 -9.88 -13.22
CA LYS A 362 -0.18 -10.09 -12.44
C LYS A 362 -1.14 -8.91 -12.55
N ASN A 363 -0.63 -7.68 -12.54
CA ASN A 363 -1.46 -6.50 -12.77
C ASN A 363 -2.05 -6.51 -14.19
N ILE A 364 -1.25 -6.72 -15.22
CA ILE A 364 -1.76 -6.77 -16.61
C ILE A 364 -2.81 -7.88 -16.78
N LEU A 365 -2.62 -9.04 -16.16
CA LEU A 365 -3.59 -10.13 -16.22
C LEU A 365 -4.85 -9.86 -15.39
N SER A 366 -4.83 -8.90 -14.45
CA SER A 366 -6.00 -8.51 -13.65
C SER A 366 -7.14 -7.95 -14.50
N ILE A 367 -6.85 -7.31 -15.66
CA ILE A 367 -7.91 -6.84 -16.58
C ILE A 367 -8.77 -7.99 -17.09
N ARG A 368 -8.14 -9.12 -17.43
CA ARG A 368 -8.83 -10.31 -17.94
C ARG A 368 -9.62 -10.99 -16.84
N ALA A 369 -9.08 -10.97 -15.62
CA ALA A 369 -9.67 -11.60 -14.46
C ALA A 369 -10.88 -10.82 -13.89
N CYS A 370 -10.74 -9.51 -13.67
CA CYS A 370 -11.77 -8.69 -13.05
C CYS A 370 -12.72 -8.08 -14.10
N GLY A 371 -12.21 -7.65 -15.26
CA GLY A 371 -13.00 -7.01 -16.31
C GLY A 371 -13.91 -7.97 -17.07
N TYR A 372 -13.40 -9.15 -17.44
CA TYR A 372 -14.09 -10.12 -18.31
C TYR A 372 -14.49 -11.42 -17.59
N ILE A 373 -14.69 -11.37 -16.27
CA ILE A 373 -14.96 -12.56 -15.45
C ILE A 373 -16.13 -13.39 -15.99
N ASN A 374 -17.21 -12.73 -16.42
CA ASN A 374 -18.43 -13.36 -16.93
C ASN A 374 -18.22 -14.10 -18.26
N SER A 375 -17.24 -13.70 -19.07
CA SER A 375 -16.91 -14.36 -20.35
C SER A 375 -15.79 -15.40 -20.22
N LEU A 376 -14.91 -15.24 -19.22
CA LEU A 376 -13.76 -16.12 -19.00
C LEU A 376 -14.11 -17.45 -18.31
N ILE A 377 -15.03 -17.42 -17.33
CA ILE A 377 -15.45 -18.62 -16.58
C ILE A 377 -15.93 -19.75 -17.51
N PRO A 378 -16.86 -19.51 -18.47
CA PRO A 378 -17.38 -20.59 -19.31
C PRO A 378 -16.38 -21.13 -20.34
N ASN A 379 -15.41 -20.32 -20.79
CA ASN A 379 -14.60 -20.64 -21.96
C ASN A 379 -13.14 -21.03 -21.65
N LYS A 380 -12.54 -20.52 -20.57
CA LYS A 380 -11.09 -20.61 -20.32
C LYS A 380 -10.71 -20.77 -18.83
N CYS A 381 -11.35 -21.69 -18.13
CA CYS A 381 -11.02 -21.99 -16.72
C CYS A 381 -9.54 -22.38 -16.50
N TRP A 382 -8.92 -23.10 -17.44
CA TRP A 382 -7.50 -23.47 -17.38
C TRP A 382 -6.56 -22.26 -17.26
N LEU A 383 -6.91 -21.12 -17.86
CA LEU A 383 -6.11 -19.90 -17.85
C LEU A 383 -6.12 -19.25 -16.46
N ILE A 384 -7.27 -19.29 -15.78
CA ILE A 384 -7.45 -18.75 -14.41
C ILE A 384 -6.59 -19.55 -13.43
N GLN A 385 -6.61 -20.88 -13.55
CA GLN A 385 -5.81 -21.77 -12.69
C GLN A 385 -4.31 -21.63 -12.95
N LEU A 386 -3.87 -21.58 -14.21
CA LEU A 386 -2.46 -21.54 -14.58
C LEU A 386 -1.75 -20.26 -14.08
N PHE A 387 -2.44 -19.13 -14.11
CA PHE A 387 -1.91 -17.85 -13.65
C PHE A 387 -2.33 -17.46 -12.22
N SER A 388 -3.19 -18.25 -11.57
CA SER A 388 -3.78 -17.95 -10.26
C SER A 388 -4.43 -16.56 -10.21
N LEU A 389 -5.34 -16.33 -11.16
CA LEU A 389 -6.02 -15.04 -11.29
C LEU A 389 -7.12 -14.90 -10.23
N ALA A 390 -6.94 -13.97 -9.30
CA ALA A 390 -7.94 -13.65 -8.29
C ALA A 390 -8.15 -12.14 -8.24
N CYS A 391 -9.41 -11.71 -8.31
CA CYS A 391 -9.77 -10.31 -8.08
C CYS A 391 -9.79 -10.07 -6.56
N THR A 392 -8.87 -9.27 -6.04
CA THR A 392 -8.71 -9.03 -4.60
C THR A 392 -9.59 -7.90 -4.07
N ILE A 393 -10.18 -7.09 -4.97
CA ILE A 393 -11.01 -5.94 -4.62
C ILE A 393 -12.47 -6.38 -4.49
N LYS A 394 -13.08 -6.08 -3.34
CA LYS A 394 -14.42 -6.57 -2.96
C LYS A 394 -15.59 -6.03 -3.80
N ASP A 395 -15.40 -4.92 -4.49
CA ASP A 395 -16.52 -4.20 -5.13
C ASP A 395 -16.83 -4.64 -6.58
N TYR A 396 -16.36 -5.80 -7.04
CA TYR A 396 -16.62 -6.27 -8.42
C TYR A 396 -17.87 -7.15 -8.48
N ASN A 397 -18.75 -6.89 -9.43
CA ASN A 397 -19.98 -7.67 -9.59
C ASN A 397 -19.65 -8.99 -10.30
N ILE A 398 -19.81 -10.09 -9.57
CA ILE A 398 -19.72 -11.45 -10.11
C ILE A 398 -21.16 -11.93 -10.29
N ASN A 399 -21.58 -12.18 -11.52
CA ASN A 399 -22.91 -12.71 -11.79
C ASN A 399 -22.95 -14.19 -11.37
N THR A 400 -23.29 -14.48 -10.12
CA THR A 400 -23.51 -15.85 -9.62
C THR A 400 -24.84 -16.46 -10.09
N ASN A 401 -25.66 -15.72 -10.84
CA ASN A 401 -26.99 -16.17 -11.29
C ASN A 401 -26.98 -17.18 -12.46
N GLN A 402 -25.82 -17.67 -12.88
CA GLN A 402 -25.70 -18.84 -13.77
C GLN A 402 -25.66 -20.18 -13.01
N GLU A 403 -25.95 -20.20 -11.71
CA GLU A 403 -26.09 -21.44 -10.92
C GLU A 403 -27.34 -22.29 -11.28
N HIS A 404 -28.22 -21.85 -12.19
CA HIS A 404 -29.50 -22.54 -12.41
C HIS A 404 -29.82 -23.04 -13.82
N LEU A 405 -28.87 -23.10 -14.78
CA LEU A 405 -29.09 -23.85 -16.02
C LEU A 405 -27.94 -24.81 -16.36
N SER A 406 -28.33 -26.07 -16.54
CA SER A 406 -27.58 -27.26 -16.98
C SER A 406 -26.71 -27.97 -15.93
N GLY A 407 -27.37 -28.86 -15.17
CA GLY A 407 -26.72 -29.94 -14.46
C GLY A 407 -26.04 -30.90 -15.45
N HIS A 408 -24.71 -30.80 -15.56
CA HIS A 408 -23.80 -31.91 -15.87
C HIS A 408 -22.30 -31.55 -15.74
N HIS A 409 -21.93 -30.32 -15.36
CA HIS A 409 -20.53 -29.88 -15.17
C HIS A 409 -20.20 -29.38 -13.75
N LEU A 410 -20.85 -29.91 -12.70
CA LEU A 410 -20.61 -29.46 -11.31
C LEU A 410 -19.17 -29.73 -10.82
N GLY A 411 -18.48 -30.73 -11.39
CA GLY A 411 -17.12 -31.09 -10.99
C GLY A 411 -16.01 -30.16 -11.49
N GLN A 412 -16.21 -29.46 -12.62
CA GLN A 412 -15.21 -28.55 -13.18
C GLN A 412 -15.37 -27.10 -12.68
N HIS A 413 -16.59 -26.70 -12.31
CA HIS A 413 -16.85 -25.34 -11.81
C HIS A 413 -16.36 -25.13 -10.37
N LEU A 414 -16.40 -26.16 -9.51
CA LEU A 414 -15.87 -26.07 -8.13
C LEU A 414 -14.34 -25.94 -8.08
N LEU A 415 -13.65 -26.43 -9.12
CA LEU A 415 -12.19 -26.36 -9.27
C LEU A 415 -11.70 -24.99 -9.77
N CYS A 416 -12.59 -24.14 -10.26
CA CYS A 416 -12.24 -22.83 -10.81
C CYS A 416 -12.25 -21.70 -9.75
N LEU A 417 -12.73 -21.97 -8.54
CA LEU A 417 -12.61 -21.08 -7.40
C LEU A 417 -11.21 -21.25 -6.77
N PRO A 418 -10.39 -20.19 -6.68
CA PRO A 418 -9.13 -20.28 -5.98
C PRO A 418 -9.42 -20.61 -4.51
N ALA A 419 -9.03 -21.81 -4.08
CA ALA A 419 -8.91 -22.19 -2.67
C ALA A 419 -7.82 -21.36 -2.00
N ALA A 420 -8.11 -20.08 -1.74
CA ALA A 420 -7.51 -19.24 -0.71
C ALA A 420 -8.01 -17.80 -0.89
N ALA A 421 -9.23 -17.57 -0.40
CA ALA A 421 -9.54 -16.39 0.39
C ALA A 421 -9.12 -16.68 1.85
N ALA A 422 -7.83 -16.93 2.07
CA ALA A 422 -7.26 -17.04 3.41
C ALA A 422 -6.49 -15.74 3.68
N ALA A 423 -6.86 -15.10 4.78
CA ALA A 423 -6.33 -13.85 5.29
C ALA A 423 -4.81 -13.76 5.15
N CYS A 424 -4.32 -12.70 4.49
CA CYS A 424 -2.90 -12.47 4.30
C CYS A 424 -2.51 -11.17 5.00
N LEU A 425 -1.79 -11.31 6.13
CA LEU A 425 -0.76 -10.43 6.71
C LEU A 425 -0.97 -8.89 6.84
N HIS A 426 -2.12 -8.33 6.47
CA HIS A 426 -2.34 -6.88 6.46
C HIS A 426 -2.93 -6.31 7.76
N GLU A 427 -3.39 -7.20 8.66
CA GLU A 427 -4.01 -6.86 9.95
C GLU A 427 -3.01 -6.73 11.12
N LEU A 428 -1.72 -7.03 10.92
CA LEU A 428 -0.73 -7.03 12.00
C LEU A 428 0.04 -5.71 12.19
N LEU A 429 -0.20 -4.68 11.35
CA LEU A 429 0.62 -3.46 11.37
C LEU A 429 -0.10 -2.14 11.62
N LEU A 430 -1.45 -2.07 11.70
CA LEU A 430 -2.15 -0.83 12.07
C LEU A 430 -3.49 -1.14 12.77
N PRO A 431 -3.72 -0.70 14.03
CA PRO A 431 -5.03 -0.77 14.65
C PRO A 431 -5.88 0.41 14.19
N ALA A 432 -6.82 0.20 13.25
CA ALA A 432 -7.81 1.20 12.89
C ALA A 432 -9.16 0.92 13.60
N ARG A 433 -9.32 1.66 14.69
CA ARG A 433 -10.53 2.02 15.45
C ARG A 433 -11.87 1.94 14.69
N GLY A 434 -12.79 1.15 15.25
CA GLY A 434 -14.19 1.45 15.57
C GLY A 434 -15.09 2.18 14.55
N GLY A 435 -16.09 1.46 14.04
CA GLY A 435 -17.27 2.01 13.36
C GLY A 435 -18.55 1.35 13.90
N ARG A 436 -19.46 2.21 14.38
CA ARG A 436 -20.72 1.93 15.09
C ARG A 436 -21.88 2.04 14.09
N HIS A 437 -22.86 1.13 14.13
CA HIS A 437 -24.27 1.34 13.69
C HIS A 437 -25.12 0.29 14.44
N GLN A 438 -26.06 0.65 15.34
CA GLN A 438 -27.46 1.06 15.08
C GLN A 438 -28.13 0.16 14.03
N GLY A 439 -29.24 -0.54 14.25
CA GLY A 439 -30.14 -0.68 15.38
C GLY A 439 -31.30 -1.56 14.91
N LEU A 440 -31.80 -2.46 15.77
CA LEU A 440 -33.09 -3.09 15.58
C LEU A 440 -33.88 -2.94 16.89
N THR A 441 -34.99 -2.24 16.75
CA THR A 441 -36.12 -2.16 17.69
C THR A 441 -36.79 -3.53 17.81
N ASP A 442 -37.03 -4.02 19.03
CA ASP A 442 -38.40 -4.10 19.55
C ASP A 442 -38.49 -4.45 21.07
N SER A 443 -39.37 -3.70 21.73
CA SER A 443 -40.29 -4.04 22.84
C SER A 443 -39.88 -4.71 24.18
N ARG A 444 -40.12 -3.92 25.24
CA ARG A 444 -40.77 -4.24 26.54
C ARG A 444 -40.09 -5.22 27.52
N LEU A 445 -39.60 -4.72 28.65
CA LEU A 445 -40.28 -4.82 29.96
C LEU A 445 -39.58 -4.00 31.06
N GLN A 446 -40.35 -3.66 32.08
CA GLN A 446 -40.16 -2.62 33.09
C GLN A 446 -39.27 -2.98 34.30
N VAL A 447 -38.60 -1.93 34.83
CA VAL A 447 -38.51 -1.49 36.24
C VAL A 447 -37.88 -2.43 37.29
N GLY A 448 -36.86 -1.92 38.01
CA GLY A 448 -36.65 -2.29 39.42
C GLY A 448 -35.26 -2.06 40.05
N VAL A 449 -35.09 -0.90 40.70
CA VAL A 449 -34.42 -0.71 42.02
C VAL A 449 -32.88 -0.87 42.14
N ALA A 450 -32.24 0.17 42.70
CA ALA A 450 -30.87 0.25 43.23
C ALA A 450 -30.87 0.19 44.78
N PRO A 451 -29.77 0.32 45.57
CA PRO A 451 -28.33 -0.01 45.47
C PRO A 451 -27.86 -0.74 46.77
N PRO A 452 -26.71 -0.44 47.44
CA PRO A 452 -25.27 -0.60 47.13
C PRO A 452 -24.55 -1.56 48.12
N ARG A 453 -23.28 -1.95 47.88
CA ARG A 453 -22.26 -2.08 48.97
C ARG A 453 -20.80 -2.20 48.49
N ARG A 454 -19.95 -1.62 49.35
CA ARG A 454 -18.51 -1.36 49.36
C ARG A 454 -17.58 -2.58 49.18
N GLY A 455 -16.36 -2.31 48.69
CA GLY A 455 -15.15 -2.65 49.46
C GLY A 455 -14.01 -3.42 48.75
N HIS A 456 -12.81 -2.81 48.76
CA HIS A 456 -11.45 -3.40 48.74
C HIS A 456 -10.95 -4.11 47.46
N LYS A 457 -9.97 -3.54 46.75
CA LYS A 457 -8.48 -3.57 46.90
C LYS A 457 -7.79 -4.85 46.38
N ALA A 458 -6.99 -4.61 45.33
CA ALA A 458 -5.68 -5.18 45.01
C ALA A 458 -5.55 -6.67 44.60
N GLY A 459 -4.80 -6.89 43.52
CA GLY A 459 -4.18 -8.19 43.24
C GLY A 459 -3.84 -8.41 41.77
N TRP A 460 -2.64 -8.02 41.36
CA TRP A 460 -2.02 -8.44 40.10
C TRP A 460 -1.90 -9.97 40.04
N ARG A 461 -2.18 -10.58 38.88
CA ARG A 461 -1.51 -11.80 38.41
C ARG A 461 -1.64 -11.93 36.89
N THR A 462 -0.48 -11.78 36.26
CA THR A 462 -0.12 -12.28 34.93
C THR A 462 -0.26 -13.80 34.88
N HIS A 463 -0.80 -14.36 33.79
CA HIS A 463 -0.23 -15.55 33.14
C HIS A 463 -0.81 -15.73 31.73
N PHE A 464 0.08 -15.62 30.75
CA PHE A 464 -0.01 -16.19 29.41
C PHE A 464 0.11 -17.72 29.52
N SER A 465 -0.69 -18.46 28.72
CA SER A 465 -0.35 -19.80 28.24
C SER A 465 -0.95 -20.01 26.85
N CYS A 466 -0.06 -20.13 25.86
CA CYS A 466 -0.33 -20.63 24.52
C CYS A 466 -0.57 -22.15 24.56
N VAL A 467 -1.52 -22.65 23.78
CA VAL A 467 -1.62 -24.07 23.43
C VAL A 467 -1.77 -24.16 21.90
N CYS A 468 -0.73 -24.70 21.25
CA CYS A 468 -0.80 -25.25 19.90
C CYS A 468 -1.05 -26.76 20.02
N CYS A 469 -2.06 -27.28 19.32
CA CYS A 469 -2.28 -28.72 19.14
C CYS A 469 -1.94 -29.12 17.70
N VAL A 470 -1.06 -30.11 17.55
CA VAL A 470 -0.86 -30.95 16.36
C VAL A 470 -1.32 -32.37 16.73
N PRO A 471 -1.96 -33.15 15.82
CA PRO A 471 -2.68 -34.35 16.19
C PRO A 471 -1.84 -35.64 16.12
N GLY A 472 -2.08 -36.52 17.09
CA GLY A 472 -2.30 -37.97 16.91
C GLY A 472 -1.17 -38.82 16.32
N GLY A 473 -0.34 -39.43 17.18
CA GLY A 473 0.53 -40.56 16.86
C GLY A 473 0.42 -41.65 17.93
N ARG A 474 0.05 -42.86 17.52
CA ARG A 474 -0.27 -44.03 18.38
C ARG A 474 0.95 -44.53 19.16
N SER A 475 0.69 -44.86 20.43
CA SER A 475 1.58 -45.52 21.38
C SER A 475 1.82 -47.00 21.02
N PHE A 476 3.09 -47.40 21.03
CA PHE A 476 3.51 -48.79 21.25
C PHE A 476 4.25 -48.85 22.60
N SER A 477 3.97 -49.91 23.33
CA SER A 477 4.19 -50.09 24.76
C SER A 477 5.47 -50.85 25.11
N ARG A 478 6.00 -50.55 26.31
CA ARG A 478 6.67 -51.45 27.29
C ARG A 478 8.20 -51.71 27.16
N PRO A 479 8.92 -52.09 28.25
CA PRO A 479 9.32 -51.21 29.38
C PRO A 479 10.75 -51.49 29.92
N LEU A 480 11.15 -50.71 30.95
CA LEU A 480 12.02 -51.07 32.09
C LEU A 480 13.45 -51.60 31.81
N SER A 481 14.46 -50.75 31.95
CA SER A 481 15.36 -50.69 33.12
C SER A 481 16.22 -49.42 33.05
#